data_AF-A0A2S1H2Z1-F1
#
_entry.id   AF-A0A2S1H2Z1-F1
#
_cell.length_a   1.000
_cell.length_b   1.000
_cell.length_c   1.000
_cell.angle_alpha   90.00
_cell.angle_beta   90.00
_cell.angle_gamma   90.00
#
_symmetry.space_group_name_H-M   'P 1'
#
loop_
_entity.id
_entity.type
_entity.pdbx_description
1 polymer ?
#
loop_
_entity_poly.entity_id
_entity_poly.type
_entity_poly.pdbx_seq_one_letter_code
_entity_poly.pdbx_strand_id
1 'polypeptide(L)'
;MNRFQKEGQEIFKNATLSDERKQRVIETVHSKTNRKSAWLPAIVVMCALGIGSFLLFAPSDEHKVQEELYSASTLEPLIEQEFRDYSYETLKIIEPFTKDNTALVVNKVLWESESNNEWLYEFLYAEKTNGNWKKEERFAYYFYENQSAQLDLAGQKYLYGILNDSNVDTVFVGDKEVSLYDLDNGKKLWFAKAKSNQTPVYYEIKGKLIRQGQLGMMNNQIGIPFIEGITNEKSFYNTRDTMHRGNNDYSEFSVLYDPYYYAENPYTAGDVVVIATDNGLEVTRIIDTDENKLAIDESTIISRDDFISNEFYLTANYDGDSSVYSKEITEFPVTKRDEVFVHPDNWGSDGFKGPIAKTAIKGYVLGYDLNGVTNTMKQDELNMFRVVQKDVQEMKTSEYAEHELKRFLKGASAQDIAIIYYYAAYLQDYETMYAMYAQQDEETPMYEQWHQLQKTQTQTMLQHNLVKLYYTQHSTLNEKENQLELYNDEARNLLFKLPMIQEDGVWKVRYTTVSDNRN
;
A
#
# COMPACT_ATOMS: atom_id res chain seq x y z
N MET A 1 3.40 -37.42 11.01
CA MET A 1 3.12 -36.01 11.37
C MET A 1 4.39 -35.42 11.94
N ASN A 2 5.01 -34.47 11.24
CA ASN A 2 6.26 -33.85 11.70
C ASN A 2 5.98 -32.87 12.87
N ARG A 3 7.04 -32.39 13.52
CA ARG A 3 6.93 -31.49 14.68
C ARG A 3 6.19 -30.18 14.36
N PHE A 4 6.35 -29.68 13.14
CA PHE A 4 5.71 -28.47 12.63
C PHE A 4 4.18 -28.63 12.47
N GLN A 5 3.74 -29.76 11.89
CA GLN A 5 2.33 -30.14 11.78
C GLN A 5 1.68 -30.36 13.15
N LYS A 6 2.45 -30.84 14.13
CA LYS A 6 2.00 -31.00 15.52
C LYS A 6 1.78 -29.65 16.21
N GLU A 7 2.71 -28.71 16.04
CA GLU A 7 2.65 -27.38 16.65
C GLU A 7 1.53 -26.53 16.00
N GLY A 8 1.32 -26.63 14.68
CA GLY A 8 0.18 -26.00 14.00
C GLY A 8 -1.19 -26.55 14.45
N GLN A 9 -1.32 -27.87 14.61
CA GLN A 9 -2.57 -28.46 15.09
C GLN A 9 -2.93 -28.09 16.55
N GLU A 10 -1.97 -27.76 17.40
CA GLU A 10 -2.25 -27.31 18.77
C GLU A 10 -2.79 -25.88 18.82
N ILE A 11 -2.37 -25.00 17.90
CA ILE A 11 -2.80 -23.59 17.83
C ILE A 11 -4.24 -23.47 17.29
N PHE A 12 -4.61 -24.30 16.31
CA PHE A 12 -5.91 -24.20 15.62
C PHE A 12 -6.99 -25.17 16.11
N LYS A 13 -6.71 -25.94 17.16
CA LYS A 13 -7.57 -27.04 17.65
C LYS A 13 -8.97 -26.63 18.11
N ASN A 14 -9.18 -25.34 18.44
CA ASN A 14 -10.43 -24.86 19.05
C ASN A 14 -11.37 -24.12 18.08
N ALA A 15 -11.09 -24.09 16.77
CA ALA A 15 -11.86 -23.32 15.78
C ALA A 15 -12.56 -24.17 14.71
N THR A 16 -13.04 -25.37 15.03
CA THR A 16 -13.80 -26.19 14.06
C THR A 16 -15.24 -26.43 14.51
N LEU A 17 -16.18 -25.91 13.72
CA LEU A 17 -17.60 -26.27 13.81
C LEU A 17 -17.79 -27.68 13.24
N SER A 18 -18.51 -28.54 13.97
CA SER A 18 -18.76 -29.92 13.57
C SER A 18 -19.54 -30.03 12.25
N ASP A 19 -19.30 -31.11 11.51
CA ASP A 19 -19.93 -31.34 10.20
C ASP A 19 -21.46 -31.40 10.27
N GLU A 20 -22.02 -31.87 11.38
CA GLU A 20 -23.47 -31.84 11.67
C GLU A 20 -24.06 -30.43 11.77
N ARG A 21 -23.24 -29.43 12.11
CA ARG A 21 -23.65 -28.02 12.20
C ARG A 21 -23.62 -27.37 10.82
N LYS A 22 -22.65 -27.74 9.98
CA LYS A 22 -22.54 -27.32 8.57
C LYS A 22 -23.70 -27.86 7.73
N GLN A 23 -24.05 -29.14 7.91
CA GLN A 23 -25.15 -29.79 7.18
C GLN A 23 -26.52 -29.17 7.54
N ARG A 24 -26.73 -28.76 8.79
CA ARG A 24 -27.92 -28.03 9.24
C ARG A 24 -28.05 -26.63 8.61
N VAL A 25 -26.95 -25.94 8.33
CA VAL A 25 -26.98 -24.62 7.67
C VAL A 25 -27.36 -24.77 6.19
N ILE A 26 -26.78 -25.75 5.49
CA ILE A 26 -27.12 -26.08 4.09
C ILE A 26 -28.61 -26.47 3.96
N GLU A 27 -29.14 -27.27 4.88
CA GLU A 27 -30.56 -27.64 4.91
C GLU A 27 -31.48 -26.44 5.26
N THR A 28 -31.03 -25.51 6.11
CA THR A 28 -31.78 -24.29 6.45
C THR A 28 -31.85 -23.30 5.29
N VAL A 29 -30.79 -23.24 4.47
CA VAL A 29 -30.74 -22.38 3.26
C VAL A 29 -31.61 -22.97 2.15
N HIS A 30 -31.56 -24.29 1.92
CA HIS A 30 -32.40 -24.95 0.90
C HIS A 30 -33.88 -25.10 1.29
N SER A 31 -34.23 -25.04 2.58
CA SER A 31 -35.64 -25.04 3.02
C SER A 31 -36.30 -23.66 2.97
N LYS A 32 -35.52 -22.57 2.82
CA LYS A 32 -36.04 -21.20 2.68
C LYS A 32 -36.40 -20.81 1.24
N THR A 33 -36.00 -21.57 0.22
CA THR A 33 -36.33 -21.32 -1.19
C THR A 33 -37.73 -21.77 -1.62
N ASN A 34 -38.55 -22.36 -0.72
CA ASN A 34 -39.89 -22.86 -1.06
C ASN A 34 -41.04 -22.35 -0.17
N ARG A 35 -40.98 -21.11 0.32
CA ARG A 35 -42.18 -20.45 0.89
C ARG A 35 -42.61 -19.24 0.07
N LYS A 36 -43.65 -19.49 -0.75
CA LYS A 36 -44.48 -18.49 -1.42
C LYS A 36 -44.97 -17.41 -0.44
N SER A 37 -44.97 -16.19 -0.98
CA SER A 37 -45.69 -14.98 -0.59
C SER A 37 -46.75 -15.09 0.51
N ALA A 38 -46.62 -14.25 1.53
CA ALA A 38 -47.75 -13.69 2.26
C ALA A 38 -47.50 -12.19 2.49
N TRP A 39 -48.48 -11.41 2.04
CA TRP A 39 -48.69 -9.97 2.22
C TRP A 39 -48.55 -9.46 3.66
N LEU A 40 -48.23 -8.17 3.82
CA LEU A 40 -48.98 -7.16 4.61
C LEU A 40 -48.38 -5.73 4.36
N PRO A 41 -49.12 -4.64 4.65
CA PRO A 41 -49.13 -3.39 3.87
C PRO A 41 -48.63 -2.16 4.66
N ALA A 42 -48.60 -1.04 3.94
CA ALA A 42 -48.35 0.33 4.37
C ALA A 42 -48.90 0.73 5.75
N ILE A 43 -48.06 1.46 6.51
CA ILE A 43 -48.31 2.61 7.42
C ILE A 43 -47.01 2.79 8.25
N VAL A 44 -46.63 4.04 8.58
CA VAL A 44 -45.37 4.48 9.24
C VAL A 44 -44.24 4.66 8.21
N VAL A 45 -43.87 5.84 7.71
CA VAL A 45 -43.42 7.05 8.44
C VAL A 45 -43.87 8.29 7.67
N MET A 46 -44.98 8.88 8.12
CA MET A 46 -45.44 10.23 7.75
C MET A 46 -45.14 11.21 8.91
N CYS A 47 -43.97 11.08 9.55
CA CYS A 47 -43.63 11.80 10.80
C CYS A 47 -42.21 12.40 10.83
N ALA A 48 -41.68 12.89 9.70
CA ALA A 48 -40.45 13.68 9.70
C ALA A 48 -40.50 14.90 8.76
N LEU A 49 -41.70 15.46 8.54
CA LEU A 49 -41.93 16.75 7.86
C LEU A 49 -42.34 17.85 8.85
N GLY A 50 -41.57 18.00 9.93
CA GLY A 50 -41.88 19.03 10.92
C GLY A 50 -40.74 19.22 11.89
N ILE A 51 -39.74 19.98 11.47
CA ILE A 51 -38.95 20.97 12.22
C ILE A 51 -37.91 21.50 11.23
N GLY A 52 -38.11 22.73 10.77
CA GLY A 52 -37.24 23.37 9.78
C GLY A 52 -37.76 24.74 9.37
N SER A 53 -38.14 25.57 10.34
CA SER A 53 -38.45 26.98 10.12
C SER A 53 -37.97 27.74 11.36
N PHE A 54 -37.35 28.92 11.13
CA PHE A 54 -36.51 29.75 12.03
C PHE A 54 -35.01 29.36 11.98
N LEU A 55 -34.06 30.17 11.49
CA LEU A 55 -33.97 31.62 11.33
C LEU A 55 -33.02 32.04 10.18
N LEU A 56 -33.48 33.01 9.39
CA LEU A 56 -32.66 34.01 8.71
C LEU A 56 -32.01 34.91 9.76
N PHE A 57 -30.72 35.24 9.61
CA PHE A 57 -30.14 36.58 9.83
C PHE A 57 -28.67 36.56 9.41
N ALA A 58 -28.36 37.18 8.27
CA ALA A 58 -27.04 37.74 7.99
C ALA A 58 -27.04 39.21 8.41
N PRO A 59 -25.86 39.74 8.77
CA PRO A 59 -25.40 40.92 8.05
C PRO A 59 -23.99 40.71 7.48
N SER A 60 -23.81 41.34 6.31
CA SER A 60 -22.55 41.56 5.63
C SER A 60 -21.69 42.56 6.41
N ASP A 61 -20.42 42.22 6.63
CA ASP A 61 -19.38 43.20 6.88
C ASP A 61 -18.22 42.94 5.92
N GLU A 62 -18.02 43.90 5.01
CA GLU A 62 -16.83 44.05 4.20
C GLU A 62 -15.68 44.55 5.11
N HIS A 63 -14.66 43.71 5.32
CA HIS A 63 -13.36 44.19 5.77
C HIS A 63 -12.35 44.10 4.63
N LYS A 64 -11.99 45.26 4.09
CA LYS A 64 -10.73 45.46 3.35
C LYS A 64 -9.58 45.26 4.33
N VAL A 65 -8.76 44.23 4.10
CA VAL A 65 -7.48 44.07 4.79
C VAL A 65 -6.46 44.95 4.08
N GLN A 66 -5.98 45.98 4.79
CA GLN A 66 -4.78 46.73 4.45
C GLN A 66 -3.55 45.84 4.65
N GLU A 67 -2.64 45.84 3.68
CA GLU A 67 -1.27 45.35 3.85
C GLU A 67 -0.54 46.23 4.88
N GLU A 68 -0.28 45.69 6.07
CA GLU A 68 0.75 46.22 6.98
C GLU A 68 2.01 45.37 6.85
N LEU A 69 3.10 46.03 6.44
CA LEU A 69 4.46 45.49 6.48
C LEU A 69 4.84 45.16 7.94
N TYR A 70 5.33 43.93 8.12
CA TYR A 70 5.69 43.31 9.40
C TYR A 70 6.61 44.15 10.30
N SER A 71 6.13 44.44 11.51
CA SER A 71 6.98 44.58 12.70
C SER A 71 7.44 43.19 13.16
N ALA A 72 8.70 43.05 13.59
CA ALA A 72 9.29 41.83 14.14
C ALA A 72 8.27 41.03 14.99
N SER A 73 7.94 39.81 14.53
CA SER A 73 6.82 39.05 15.09
C SER A 73 7.19 38.54 16.47
N THR A 74 6.25 38.57 17.42
CA THR A 74 6.45 37.99 18.77
C THR A 74 6.72 36.48 18.78
N LEU A 75 6.70 35.82 17.61
CA LEU A 75 6.98 34.41 17.37
C LEU A 75 8.47 34.10 17.15
N GLU A 76 9.31 35.10 16.84
CA GLU A 76 10.75 34.89 16.56
C GLU A 76 11.47 34.03 17.61
N PRO A 77 11.31 34.27 18.93
CA PRO A 77 11.98 33.43 19.93
C PRO A 77 11.55 31.96 19.89
N LEU A 78 10.29 31.68 19.53
CA LEU A 78 9.79 30.32 19.39
C LEU A 78 10.38 29.66 18.12
N ILE A 79 10.43 30.40 17.00
CA ILE A 79 10.99 29.92 15.74
C ILE A 79 12.49 29.60 15.92
N GLU A 80 13.26 30.53 16.50
CA GLU A 80 14.69 30.33 16.80
C GLU A 80 14.93 29.14 17.73
N GLN A 81 14.03 28.91 18.69
CA GLN A 81 14.13 27.76 19.58
C GLN A 81 13.89 26.44 18.84
N GLU A 82 12.88 26.38 17.97
CA GLU A 82 12.46 25.15 17.29
C GLU A 82 13.38 24.75 16.13
N PHE A 83 14.02 25.74 15.49
CA PHE A 83 14.88 25.52 14.34
C PHE A 83 16.36 25.82 14.61
N ARG A 84 16.78 25.90 15.88
CA ARG A 84 18.16 26.22 16.29
C ARG A 84 19.23 25.36 15.61
N ASP A 85 18.93 24.09 15.41
CA ASP A 85 19.87 23.09 14.90
C ASP A 85 19.77 22.92 13.37
N TYR A 86 19.01 23.77 12.70
CA TYR A 86 18.76 23.69 11.26
C TYR A 86 19.12 25.00 10.58
N SER A 87 19.59 24.92 9.32
CA SER A 87 19.61 26.10 8.46
C SER A 87 18.19 26.32 7.95
N TYR A 88 17.54 27.42 8.34
CA TYR A 88 16.16 27.69 7.97
C TYR A 88 15.94 29.13 7.51
N GLU A 89 14.88 29.33 6.73
CA GLU A 89 14.36 30.60 6.25
C GLU A 89 12.85 30.64 6.50
N THR A 90 12.37 31.63 7.25
CA THR A 90 10.92 31.82 7.44
C THR A 90 10.33 32.51 6.21
N LEU A 91 9.48 31.80 5.49
CA LEU A 91 8.84 32.30 4.26
C LEU A 91 7.56 33.08 4.55
N LYS A 92 6.77 32.61 5.54
CA LYS A 92 5.48 33.21 5.86
C LYS A 92 5.11 33.01 7.32
N ILE A 93 4.47 34.03 7.89
CA ILE A 93 3.75 33.96 9.15
C ILE A 93 2.30 34.32 8.85
N ILE A 94 1.34 33.59 9.43
CA ILE A 94 -0.08 33.88 9.31
C ILE A 94 -0.63 34.01 10.73
N GLU A 95 -0.97 35.23 11.13
CA GLU A 95 -1.53 35.59 12.44
C GLU A 95 -2.67 36.61 12.27
N PRO A 96 -3.87 36.39 12.84
CA PRO A 96 -4.31 35.13 13.45
C PRO A 96 -4.53 34.06 12.38
N PHE A 97 -4.38 32.80 12.75
CA PHE A 97 -4.57 31.68 11.81
C PHE A 97 -5.96 31.04 11.87
N THR A 98 -6.24 30.25 12.91
CA THR A 98 -7.57 29.62 13.10
C THR A 98 -8.40 30.30 14.19
N LYS A 99 -7.72 30.98 15.11
CA LYS A 99 -8.24 31.77 16.23
C LYS A 99 -7.33 32.97 16.46
N ASP A 100 -7.85 33.98 17.15
CA ASP A 100 -7.14 35.22 17.50
C ASP A 100 -5.81 35.01 18.22
N ASN A 101 -5.61 33.86 18.87
CA ASN A 101 -4.41 33.49 19.61
C ASN A 101 -3.57 32.39 18.93
N THR A 102 -3.75 32.15 17.63
CA THR A 102 -3.03 31.08 16.91
C THR A 102 -2.26 31.62 15.73
N ALA A 103 -1.15 30.98 15.39
CA ALA A 103 -0.33 31.31 14.24
C ALA A 103 0.10 30.07 13.48
N LEU A 104 0.24 30.20 12.15
CA LEU A 104 0.94 29.23 11.31
C LEU A 104 2.20 29.89 10.76
N VAL A 105 3.34 29.27 11.01
CA VAL A 105 4.64 29.68 10.47
C VAL A 105 5.07 28.68 9.41
N VAL A 106 5.47 29.18 8.25
CA VAL A 106 5.94 28.40 7.11
C VAL A 106 7.43 28.67 6.95
N ASN A 107 8.23 27.62 7.13
CA ASN A 107 9.68 27.69 7.06
C ASN A 107 10.18 26.82 5.90
N LYS A 108 11.27 27.27 5.29
CA LYS A 108 12.08 26.49 4.38
C LYS A 108 13.30 26.04 5.15
N VAL A 109 13.51 24.74 5.28
CA VAL A 109 14.54 24.15 6.15
C VAL A 109 15.47 23.31 5.30
N LEU A 110 16.78 23.55 5.41
CA LEU A 110 17.78 22.73 4.74
C LEU A 110 17.90 21.42 5.51
N TRP A 111 17.49 20.34 4.87
CA TRP A 111 17.72 19.00 5.35
C TRP A 111 19.05 18.50 4.79
N GLU A 112 20.04 18.43 5.68
CA GLU A 112 21.36 17.87 5.37
C GLU A 112 21.33 16.36 5.60
N SER A 113 21.44 15.58 4.53
CA SER A 113 21.67 14.14 4.60
C SER A 113 23.06 13.80 4.04
N GLU A 114 23.61 12.64 4.42
CA GLU A 114 24.97 12.22 3.99
C GLU A 114 25.14 12.17 2.46
N SER A 115 24.04 12.05 1.71
CA SER A 115 24.03 11.89 0.26
C SER A 115 23.39 13.03 -0.52
N ASN A 116 22.64 13.94 0.12
CA ASN A 116 22.01 15.09 -0.55
C ASN A 116 21.59 16.18 0.44
N ASN A 117 21.69 17.44 -0.02
CA ASN A 117 21.13 18.60 0.67
C ASN A 117 19.83 19.02 -0.04
N GLU A 118 18.70 18.91 0.66
CA GLU A 118 17.39 19.24 0.11
C GLU A 118 16.67 20.26 0.99
N TRP A 119 16.02 21.25 0.37
CA TRP A 119 15.28 22.28 1.10
C TRP A 119 13.84 21.84 1.34
N LEU A 120 13.45 21.45 2.53
CA LEU A 120 12.07 21.06 2.87
C LEU A 120 11.21 22.25 3.27
N TYR A 121 9.89 22.12 3.10
CA TYR A 121 8.93 23.04 3.70
C TYR A 121 8.42 22.46 5.02
N GLU A 122 8.58 23.22 6.09
CA GLU A 122 8.11 22.86 7.41
C GLU A 122 7.11 23.87 7.94
N PHE A 123 6.10 23.36 8.62
CA PHE A 123 5.02 24.15 9.16
C PHE A 123 5.03 24.03 10.68
N LEU A 124 4.98 25.18 11.35
CA LEU A 124 4.89 25.28 12.81
C LEU A 124 3.55 25.92 13.16
N TYR A 125 2.70 25.15 13.83
CA TYR A 125 1.45 25.64 14.40
C TYR A 125 1.69 26.01 15.87
N ALA A 126 1.39 27.27 16.21
CA ALA A 126 1.64 27.85 17.53
C ALA A 126 0.37 28.47 18.13
N GLU A 127 0.23 28.35 19.45
CA GLU A 127 -0.85 28.99 20.21
C GLU A 127 -0.28 29.89 21.31
N LYS A 128 -0.88 31.07 21.46
CA LYS A 128 -0.51 32.05 22.48
C LYS A 128 -1.27 31.75 23.76
N THR A 129 -0.52 31.32 24.78
CA THR A 129 -1.02 31.00 26.12
C THR A 129 -0.35 31.88 27.16
N ASN A 130 -1.14 32.60 27.97
CA ASN A 130 -0.63 33.54 28.99
C ASN A 130 0.36 34.58 28.42
N GLY A 131 0.08 35.08 27.21
CA GLY A 131 0.91 36.08 26.54
C GLY A 131 2.14 35.52 25.83
N ASN A 132 2.47 34.24 25.99
CA ASN A 132 3.63 33.62 25.35
C ASN A 132 3.19 32.62 24.28
N TRP A 133 3.90 32.61 23.15
CA TRP A 133 3.71 31.60 22.12
C TRP A 133 4.28 30.26 22.55
N LYS A 134 3.52 29.20 22.29
CA LYS A 134 3.95 27.82 22.48
C LYS A 134 3.73 27.05 21.19
N LYS A 135 4.70 26.19 20.86
CA LYS A 135 4.51 25.18 19.83
C LYS A 135 3.43 24.22 20.29
N GLU A 136 2.44 24.01 19.44
CA GLU A 136 1.47 22.94 19.58
C GLU A 136 1.87 21.77 18.67
N GLU A 137 2.21 22.05 17.41
CA GLU A 137 2.56 21.00 16.44
C GLU A 137 3.59 21.47 15.42
N ARG A 138 4.45 20.54 14.97
CA ARG A 138 5.45 20.74 13.90
C ARG A 138 5.31 19.59 12.92
N PHE A 139 5.18 19.90 11.64
CA PHE A 139 5.06 18.90 10.58
C PHE A 139 5.86 19.31 9.35
N ALA A 140 6.53 18.33 8.77
CA ALA A 140 7.36 18.48 7.58
C ALA A 140 6.60 17.96 6.36
N TYR A 141 6.72 18.67 5.24
CA TYR A 141 6.11 18.28 3.97
C TYR A 141 7.20 17.84 2.99
N TYR A 142 7.17 16.55 2.62
CA TYR A 142 8.02 15.99 1.57
C TYR A 142 7.45 16.35 0.18
N PHE A 143 8.34 16.64 -0.76
CA PHE A 143 7.99 17.15 -2.08
C PHE A 143 7.15 16.19 -2.91
N TYR A 144 5.86 16.48 -2.97
CA TYR A 144 5.09 16.29 -4.18
C TYR A 144 4.30 17.57 -4.46
N GLU A 145 4.68 18.24 -5.55
CA GLU A 145 4.07 19.49 -6.00
C GLU A 145 2.63 19.24 -6.45
N ASN A 146 1.73 20.19 -6.21
CA ASN A 146 0.31 20.06 -6.52
C ASN A 146 -0.35 18.86 -5.84
N GLN A 147 0.12 18.51 -4.64
CA GLN A 147 -0.54 17.55 -3.75
C GLN A 147 -0.98 18.23 -2.45
N SER A 148 -1.99 17.65 -1.80
CA SER A 148 -2.54 18.12 -0.54
C SER A 148 -2.24 17.14 0.58
N ALA A 149 -1.81 17.62 1.75
CA ALA A 149 -1.61 16.82 2.95
C ALA A 149 -2.68 17.08 4.00
N GLN A 150 -2.75 16.16 4.97
CA GLN A 150 -3.73 16.14 6.03
C GLN A 150 -3.10 16.54 7.36
N LEU A 151 -3.86 17.27 8.18
CA LEU A 151 -3.44 17.68 9.50
C LEU A 151 -4.62 17.66 10.48
N ASP A 152 -4.44 17.03 11.64
CA ASP A 152 -5.43 16.93 12.70
C ASP A 152 -5.12 17.92 13.83
N LEU A 153 -5.64 19.14 13.76
CA LEU A 153 -5.43 20.16 14.79
C LEU A 153 -6.63 20.25 15.74
N ALA A 154 -6.38 20.05 17.04
CA ALA A 154 -7.38 20.21 18.11
C ALA A 154 -8.69 19.45 17.84
N GLY A 155 -8.59 18.23 17.29
CA GLY A 155 -9.74 17.38 16.94
C GLY A 155 -10.51 17.82 15.69
N GLN A 156 -9.99 18.79 14.94
CA GLN A 156 -10.54 19.23 13.66
C GLN A 156 -9.62 18.82 12.52
N LYS A 157 -10.22 18.55 11.36
CA LYS A 157 -9.51 18.12 10.16
C LYS A 157 -9.14 19.31 9.30
N TYR A 158 -7.88 19.39 8.89
CA TYR A 158 -7.37 20.41 7.99
C TYR A 158 -6.66 19.77 6.81
N LEU A 159 -6.74 20.44 5.67
CA LEU A 159 -5.98 20.14 4.47
C LEU A 159 -5.11 21.33 4.12
N TYR A 160 -3.94 21.07 3.56
CA TYR A 160 -3.00 22.09 3.15
C TYR A 160 -2.17 21.62 1.96
N GLY A 161 -1.60 22.56 1.22
CA GLY A 161 -0.75 22.21 0.07
C GLY A 161 -0.03 23.40 -0.51
N ILE A 162 1.03 23.12 -1.27
CA ILE A 162 1.78 24.10 -2.05
C ILE A 162 1.56 23.83 -3.54
N LEU A 163 1.20 24.88 -4.26
CA LEU A 163 1.01 24.89 -5.71
C LEU A 163 2.25 25.49 -6.37
N ASN A 164 2.74 24.82 -7.42
CA ASN A 164 3.88 25.29 -8.20
C ASN A 164 3.47 26.07 -9.47
N ASP A 165 2.17 26.33 -9.65
CA ASP A 165 1.67 27.09 -10.78
C ASP A 165 1.14 28.45 -10.32
N SER A 166 1.86 29.51 -10.72
CA SER A 166 1.48 30.90 -10.45
C SER A 166 0.17 31.31 -11.14
N ASN A 167 -0.31 30.54 -12.12
CA ASN A 167 -1.57 30.78 -12.82
C ASN A 167 -2.80 30.19 -12.12
N VAL A 168 -2.64 29.61 -10.92
CA VAL A 168 -3.79 29.20 -10.12
C VAL A 168 -4.46 30.43 -9.52
N ASP A 169 -5.71 30.65 -9.93
CA ASP A 169 -6.53 31.77 -9.51
C ASP A 169 -7.21 31.48 -8.16
N THR A 170 -7.74 30.25 -8.01
CA THR A 170 -8.60 29.85 -6.90
C THR A 170 -8.29 28.42 -6.46
N VAL A 171 -8.47 28.12 -5.17
CA VAL A 171 -8.49 26.73 -4.65
C VAL A 171 -9.80 26.51 -3.89
N PHE A 172 -10.36 25.32 -4.05
CA PHE A 172 -11.55 24.86 -3.37
C PHE A 172 -11.23 23.62 -2.52
N VAL A 173 -11.66 23.61 -1.27
CA VAL A 173 -11.64 22.44 -0.40
C VAL A 173 -13.10 22.04 -0.13
N GLY A 174 -13.54 20.99 -0.80
CA GLY A 174 -14.95 20.64 -0.92
C GLY A 174 -15.67 21.68 -1.78
N ASP A 175 -16.65 22.31 -1.18
CA ASP A 175 -17.47 23.39 -1.75
C ASP A 175 -17.01 24.80 -1.33
N LYS A 176 -15.91 24.90 -0.59
CA LYS A 176 -15.42 26.18 -0.04
C LYS A 176 -14.16 26.65 -0.74
N GLU A 177 -14.22 27.87 -1.27
CA GLU A 177 -13.04 28.62 -1.70
C GLU A 177 -12.12 28.90 -0.50
N VAL A 178 -10.81 28.79 -0.72
CA VAL A 178 -9.80 28.94 0.31
C VAL A 178 -8.81 30.03 -0.04
N SER A 179 -8.25 30.66 0.99
CA SER A 179 -7.24 31.70 0.80
C SER A 179 -5.93 31.11 0.27
N LEU A 180 -5.38 31.79 -0.73
CA LEU A 180 -4.05 31.53 -1.28
C LEU A 180 -3.07 32.55 -0.71
N TYR A 181 -1.89 32.08 -0.32
CA TYR A 181 -0.80 32.88 0.19
C TYR A 181 0.39 32.74 -0.75
N ASP A 182 0.83 33.82 -1.37
CA ASP A 182 2.02 33.80 -2.22
C ASP A 182 3.27 33.48 -1.37
N LEU A 183 4.06 32.54 -1.86
CA LEU A 183 5.38 32.18 -1.38
C LEU A 183 6.44 32.65 -2.39
N ASP A 184 7.72 32.60 -2.00
CA ASP A 184 8.82 32.89 -2.91
C ASP A 184 8.85 31.91 -4.10
N ASN A 185 9.41 32.38 -5.22
CA ASN A 185 9.55 31.65 -6.48
C ASN A 185 8.23 31.34 -7.22
N GLY A 186 7.19 32.15 -7.01
CA GLY A 186 5.92 32.03 -7.76
C GLY A 186 5.04 30.86 -7.31
N LYS A 187 5.34 30.28 -6.13
CA LYS A 187 4.54 29.23 -5.51
C LYS A 187 3.42 29.85 -4.68
N LYS A 188 2.33 29.10 -4.49
CA LYS A 188 1.20 29.51 -3.64
C LYS A 188 0.94 28.45 -2.58
N LEU A 189 0.81 28.88 -1.33
CA LEU A 189 0.35 28.04 -0.22
C LEU A 189 -1.16 28.20 -0.04
N TRP A 190 -1.83 27.11 0.30
CA TRP A 190 -3.20 27.16 0.79
C TRP A 190 -3.37 26.24 2.00
N PHE A 191 -4.36 26.56 2.82
CA PHE A 191 -4.74 25.80 3.99
C PHE A 191 -6.23 26.01 4.28
N ALA A 192 -6.94 24.93 4.61
CA ALA A 192 -8.34 25.04 4.96
C ALA A 192 -8.82 23.94 5.90
N LYS A 193 -9.84 24.29 6.68
CA LYS A 193 -10.61 23.31 7.45
C LYS A 193 -11.41 22.44 6.50
N ALA A 194 -11.33 21.14 6.71
CA ALA A 194 -12.00 20.12 5.93
C ALA A 194 -13.09 19.42 6.76
N LYS A 195 -14.12 18.91 6.09
CA LYS A 195 -15.17 18.11 6.75
C LYS A 195 -14.62 16.76 7.21
N SER A 196 -13.70 16.21 6.42
CA SER A 196 -12.95 14.99 6.68
C SER A 196 -11.58 15.05 5.97
N ASN A 197 -10.68 14.13 6.30
CA ASN A 197 -9.39 13.94 5.63
C ASN A 197 -9.52 13.62 4.12
N GLN A 198 -10.71 13.22 3.67
CA GLN A 198 -11.03 12.86 2.29
C GLN A 198 -11.74 14.00 1.52
N THR A 199 -11.89 15.19 2.11
CA THR A 199 -12.56 16.31 1.45
C THR A 199 -11.81 16.66 0.16
N PRO A 200 -12.44 16.62 -1.02
CA PRO A 200 -11.73 16.81 -2.29
C PRO A 200 -11.16 18.21 -2.39
N VAL A 201 -10.02 18.36 -3.07
CA VAL A 201 -9.38 19.65 -3.29
C VAL A 201 -9.33 19.90 -4.80
N TYR A 202 -9.72 21.09 -5.22
CA TYR A 202 -9.65 21.54 -6.62
C TYR A 202 -8.90 22.85 -6.69
N TYR A 203 -8.16 23.07 -7.77
CA TYR A 203 -7.61 24.37 -8.11
C TYR A 203 -8.10 24.81 -9.48
N GLU A 204 -8.31 26.10 -9.66
CA GLU A 204 -8.82 26.68 -10.89
C GLU A 204 -7.70 27.34 -11.70
N ILE A 205 -7.58 26.96 -12.97
CA ILE A 205 -6.69 27.61 -13.94
C ILE A 205 -7.54 28.00 -15.13
N LYS A 206 -7.67 29.30 -15.41
CA LYS A 206 -8.39 29.82 -16.59
C LYS A 206 -9.84 29.31 -16.69
N GLY A 207 -10.56 29.23 -15.57
CA GLY A 207 -11.95 28.75 -15.56
C GLY A 207 -12.11 27.23 -15.53
N LYS A 208 -11.02 26.45 -15.57
CA LYS A 208 -11.08 24.99 -15.46
C LYS A 208 -10.69 24.56 -14.05
N LEU A 209 -11.59 23.84 -13.38
CA LEU A 209 -11.29 23.13 -12.13
C LEU A 209 -10.46 21.88 -12.42
N ILE A 210 -9.35 21.75 -11.70
CA ILE A 210 -8.45 20.60 -11.75
C ILE A 210 -8.38 20.04 -10.33
N ARG A 211 -8.64 18.75 -10.18
CA ARG A 211 -8.58 18.10 -8.87
C ARG A 211 -7.13 17.94 -8.44
N GLN A 212 -6.80 18.41 -7.25
CA GLN A 212 -5.48 18.24 -6.65
C GLN A 212 -5.34 16.81 -6.13
N GLY A 213 -4.19 16.17 -6.38
CA GLY A 213 -3.86 14.90 -5.75
C GLY A 213 -3.83 15.03 -4.23
N GLN A 214 -4.27 14.01 -3.51
CA GLN A 214 -4.08 13.93 -2.05
C GLN A 214 -2.88 13.05 -1.76
N LEU A 215 -1.93 13.57 -0.96
CA LEU A 215 -1.06 12.76 -0.12
C LEU A 215 -1.96 12.13 0.94
N GLY A 216 -2.64 11.06 0.55
CA GLY A 216 -2.83 9.99 1.52
C GLY A 216 -1.43 9.57 1.96
N MET A 217 -1.28 9.11 3.20
CA MET A 217 -0.36 7.99 3.41
C MET A 217 -0.84 6.91 2.44
N MET A 218 -0.29 6.96 1.24
CA MET A 218 -0.44 5.98 0.22
C MET A 218 0.20 4.75 0.84
N ASN A 219 -0.61 3.95 1.54
CA ASN A 219 -0.37 2.52 1.66
C ASN A 219 -0.48 1.95 0.23
N ASN A 220 0.39 2.40 -0.68
CA ASN A 220 0.56 1.85 -2.03
C ASN A 220 1.12 0.43 -1.96
N GLN A 221 1.51 -0.03 -0.77
CA GLN A 221 1.80 -1.42 -0.50
C GLN A 221 0.60 -2.07 0.19
N ILE A 222 -0.46 -2.32 -0.58
CA ILE A 222 -1.32 -3.46 -0.22
C ILE A 222 -0.52 -4.69 -0.61
N GLY A 223 0.32 -5.15 0.31
CA GLY A 223 0.98 -6.44 0.16
C GLY A 223 -0.11 -7.51 0.09
N ILE A 224 -0.08 -8.33 -0.96
CA ILE A 224 -0.98 -9.48 -1.08
C ILE A 224 -0.56 -10.47 0.01
N PRO A 225 -1.41 -10.75 1.01
CA PRO A 225 -1.01 -11.62 2.09
C PRO A 225 -0.84 -13.04 1.57
N PHE A 226 0.11 -13.76 2.14
CA PHE A 226 0.28 -15.18 1.90
C PHE A 226 -0.47 -15.98 2.96
N ILE A 227 -1.27 -16.96 2.54
CA ILE A 227 -2.20 -17.70 3.41
C ILE A 227 -1.98 -19.20 3.21
N GLU A 228 -1.82 -19.94 4.31
CA GLU A 228 -1.92 -21.40 4.29
C GLU A 228 -3.40 -21.78 4.14
N GLY A 229 -3.77 -22.39 3.01
CA GLY A 229 -5.18 -22.68 2.75
C GLY A 229 -5.74 -23.76 3.68
N ILE A 230 -6.91 -23.50 4.24
CA ILE A 230 -7.83 -24.40 4.92
C ILE A 230 -8.62 -25.19 3.87
N THR A 231 -9.10 -26.37 4.25
CA THR A 231 -9.69 -27.42 3.41
C THR A 231 -10.85 -27.03 2.48
N ASN A 232 -11.39 -25.80 2.54
CA ASN A 232 -12.53 -25.36 1.74
C ASN A 232 -12.21 -24.27 0.71
N GLU A 233 -11.01 -23.69 0.76
CA GLU A 233 -10.60 -22.68 -0.20
C GLU A 233 -10.17 -23.30 -1.53
N LYS A 234 -10.21 -22.49 -2.58
CA LYS A 234 -9.74 -22.88 -3.89
C LYS A 234 -8.57 -21.98 -4.27
N SER A 235 -7.62 -22.57 -4.99
CA SER A 235 -6.53 -21.83 -5.62
C SER A 235 -6.59 -21.92 -7.13
N PHE A 236 -6.12 -20.88 -7.78
CA PHE A 236 -5.87 -20.88 -9.22
C PHE A 236 -4.73 -19.92 -9.54
N TYR A 237 -4.00 -20.21 -10.61
CA TYR A 237 -2.95 -19.33 -11.09
C TYR A 237 -3.53 -18.23 -11.98
N ASN A 238 -3.42 -16.97 -11.53
CA ASN A 238 -3.89 -15.83 -12.31
C ASN A 238 -2.84 -15.48 -13.37
N THR A 239 -3.12 -15.76 -14.64
CA THR A 239 -2.17 -15.51 -15.74
C THR A 239 -2.19 -14.08 -16.26
N ARG A 240 -3.09 -13.24 -15.74
CA ARG A 240 -3.30 -11.87 -16.23
C ARG A 240 -2.76 -10.86 -15.24
N ASP A 241 -2.08 -9.86 -15.78
CA ASP A 241 -1.66 -8.66 -15.06
C ASP A 241 -2.85 -7.68 -14.96
N THR A 242 -3.90 -8.08 -14.26
CA THR A 242 -5.07 -7.23 -14.00
C THR A 242 -4.90 -6.40 -12.73
N MET A 243 -3.98 -6.76 -11.86
CA MET A 243 -3.90 -6.18 -10.52
C MET A 243 -2.55 -5.57 -10.19
N HIS A 244 -1.58 -5.53 -11.11
CA HIS A 244 -0.27 -4.96 -10.83
C HIS A 244 -0.33 -3.48 -10.45
N ARG A 245 0.25 -3.17 -9.30
CA ARG A 245 0.51 -1.79 -8.85
C ARG A 245 1.87 -1.67 -8.20
N GLY A 246 2.89 -1.37 -9.00
CA GLY A 246 4.21 -0.98 -8.50
C GLY A 246 4.88 -2.03 -7.60
N ASN A 247 4.85 -3.31 -8.04
CA ASN A 247 5.45 -4.52 -7.43
C ASN A 247 4.50 -5.47 -6.67
N ASN A 248 3.18 -5.27 -6.70
CA ASN A 248 2.24 -6.27 -6.18
C ASN A 248 1.29 -6.66 -7.30
N ASP A 249 1.37 -7.89 -7.81
CA ASP A 249 0.46 -8.43 -8.81
C ASP A 249 0.01 -9.84 -8.44
N TYR A 250 -1.29 -10.09 -8.50
CA TYR A 250 -1.86 -11.42 -8.26
C TYR A 250 -1.40 -12.49 -9.26
N SER A 251 -0.59 -12.16 -10.27
CA SER A 251 0.03 -13.12 -11.18
C SER A 251 1.28 -13.81 -10.66
N GLU A 252 1.88 -13.37 -9.54
CA GLU A 252 3.13 -13.98 -9.08
C GLU A 252 2.94 -15.42 -8.55
N PHE A 253 1.82 -15.71 -7.89
CA PHE A 253 1.47 -17.02 -7.31
C PHE A 253 0.03 -17.41 -7.57
N SER A 254 -0.26 -18.69 -7.30
CA SER A 254 -1.63 -19.16 -7.17
C SER A 254 -2.39 -18.33 -6.13
N VAL A 255 -3.53 -17.79 -6.54
CA VAL A 255 -4.41 -16.96 -5.73
C VAL A 255 -5.38 -17.85 -4.97
N LEU A 256 -5.38 -17.73 -3.64
CA LEU A 256 -6.34 -18.37 -2.77
C LEU A 256 -7.60 -17.52 -2.65
N TYR A 257 -8.76 -18.15 -2.86
CA TYR A 257 -10.05 -17.50 -2.70
C TYR A 257 -11.06 -18.37 -1.95
N ASP A 258 -11.94 -17.72 -1.19
CA ASP A 258 -13.06 -18.36 -0.51
C ASP A 258 -14.31 -18.30 -1.41
N PRO A 259 -14.76 -19.45 -1.96
CA PRO A 259 -15.94 -19.49 -2.82
C PRO A 259 -17.27 -19.31 -2.09
N TYR A 260 -17.27 -19.38 -0.75
CA TYR A 260 -18.47 -19.29 0.07
C TYR A 260 -18.60 -17.98 0.84
N TYR A 261 -17.59 -17.09 0.77
CA TYR A 261 -17.58 -15.81 1.50
C TYR A 261 -18.89 -15.01 1.36
N TYR A 262 -19.39 -14.87 0.14
CA TYR A 262 -20.61 -14.11 -0.15
C TYR A 262 -21.93 -14.87 0.11
N ALA A 263 -21.86 -16.11 0.61
CA ALA A 263 -23.05 -16.80 1.12
C ALA A 263 -23.53 -16.18 2.45
N GLU A 264 -22.60 -15.59 3.21
CA GLU A 264 -22.86 -15.01 4.54
C GLU A 264 -22.59 -13.50 4.60
N ASN A 265 -21.82 -12.95 3.65
CA ASN A 265 -21.40 -11.56 3.63
C ASN A 265 -21.97 -10.81 2.41
N PRO A 266 -22.32 -9.52 2.54
CA PRO A 266 -22.65 -8.69 1.38
C PRO A 266 -21.40 -8.41 0.54
N TYR A 267 -21.61 -8.16 -0.76
CA TYR A 267 -20.58 -7.59 -1.63
C TYR A 267 -20.24 -6.19 -1.16
N THR A 268 -18.95 -5.84 -1.14
CA THR A 268 -18.47 -4.52 -0.69
C THR A 268 -17.55 -3.91 -1.74
N ALA A 269 -17.69 -2.62 -1.99
CA ALA A 269 -16.73 -1.87 -2.79
C ALA A 269 -15.34 -1.95 -2.15
N GLY A 270 -14.32 -2.22 -2.96
CA GLY A 270 -12.94 -2.46 -2.53
C GLY A 270 -12.59 -3.94 -2.37
N ASP A 271 -13.56 -4.86 -2.36
CA ASP A 271 -13.26 -6.29 -2.33
C ASP A 271 -12.48 -6.72 -3.58
N VAL A 272 -11.41 -7.49 -3.38
CA VAL A 272 -10.72 -8.20 -4.47
C VAL A 272 -11.38 -9.55 -4.64
N VAL A 273 -11.81 -9.86 -5.87
CA VAL A 273 -12.63 -11.03 -6.17
C VAL A 273 -12.11 -11.81 -7.36
N VAL A 274 -12.43 -13.10 -7.37
CA VAL A 274 -12.24 -13.96 -8.53
C VAL A 274 -13.53 -13.96 -9.35
N ILE A 275 -13.44 -13.69 -10.64
CA ILE A 275 -14.57 -13.72 -11.56
C ILE A 275 -14.35 -14.80 -12.63
N ALA A 276 -15.43 -15.36 -13.16
CA ALA A 276 -15.36 -16.15 -14.39
C ALA A 276 -15.66 -15.27 -15.60
N THR A 277 -14.77 -15.35 -16.58
CA THR A 277 -14.86 -14.71 -17.90
C THR A 277 -14.87 -15.78 -18.99
N ASP A 278 -15.09 -15.38 -20.24
CA ASP A 278 -14.97 -16.28 -21.39
C ASP A 278 -13.54 -16.86 -21.55
N ASN A 279 -12.53 -16.17 -21.01
CA ASN A 279 -11.12 -16.57 -21.09
C ASN A 279 -10.65 -17.33 -19.84
N GLY A 280 -11.55 -17.65 -18.90
CA GLY A 280 -11.22 -18.35 -17.66
C GLY A 280 -11.41 -17.47 -16.42
N LEU A 281 -10.69 -17.82 -15.34
CA LEU A 281 -10.75 -17.08 -14.08
C LEU A 281 -9.83 -15.86 -14.13
N GLU A 282 -10.27 -14.76 -13.52
CA GLU A 282 -9.53 -13.50 -13.45
C GLU A 282 -9.69 -12.88 -12.06
N VAL A 283 -8.66 -12.20 -11.57
CA VAL A 283 -8.75 -11.38 -10.35
C VAL A 283 -9.07 -9.94 -10.72
N THR A 284 -10.04 -9.34 -10.04
CA THR A 284 -10.44 -7.95 -10.25
C THR A 284 -10.94 -7.33 -8.94
N ARG A 285 -11.22 -6.03 -8.92
CA ARG A 285 -11.77 -5.33 -7.75
C ARG A 285 -13.22 -4.92 -7.97
N ILE A 286 -14.06 -5.11 -6.96
CA ILE A 286 -15.39 -4.51 -6.92
C ILE A 286 -15.23 -3.01 -6.68
N ILE A 287 -15.71 -2.21 -7.61
CA ILE A 287 -15.67 -0.74 -7.52
C ILE A 287 -16.95 -0.21 -6.89
N ASP A 288 -18.08 -0.82 -7.26
CA ASP A 288 -19.40 -0.38 -6.83
C ASP A 288 -20.38 -1.54 -6.78
N THR A 289 -21.30 -1.48 -5.82
CA THR A 289 -22.33 -2.48 -5.57
C THR A 289 -23.74 -1.95 -5.75
N ASP A 290 -23.88 -0.64 -5.92
CA ASP A 290 -25.15 0.06 -6.05
C ASP A 290 -25.51 0.33 -7.52
N GLU A 291 -26.73 0.79 -7.78
CA GLU A 291 -27.25 1.05 -9.13
C GLU A 291 -26.77 2.40 -9.69
N ASN A 292 -25.48 2.71 -9.55
CA ASN A 292 -24.93 4.00 -9.98
C ASN A 292 -24.53 3.99 -11.46
N LYS A 293 -24.59 5.18 -12.07
CA LYS A 293 -23.95 5.44 -13.36
C LYS A 293 -22.49 5.86 -13.18
N LEU A 294 -21.57 4.94 -13.46
CA LEU A 294 -20.13 5.18 -13.40
C LEU A 294 -19.56 5.69 -14.72
N ALA A 295 -18.49 6.48 -14.63
CA ALA A 295 -17.70 6.92 -15.77
C ALA A 295 -16.21 7.04 -15.38
N ILE A 296 -15.32 6.95 -16.35
CA ILE A 296 -13.93 7.41 -16.21
C ILE A 296 -13.85 8.82 -16.74
N ASP A 297 -13.37 9.74 -15.90
CA ASP A 297 -13.03 11.11 -16.28
C ASP A 297 -11.55 11.36 -15.99
N GLU A 298 -10.80 11.70 -17.04
CA GLU A 298 -9.34 11.80 -17.10
C GLU A 298 -8.63 10.51 -16.62
N SER A 299 -8.54 10.30 -15.31
CA SER A 299 -7.83 9.19 -14.69
C SER A 299 -8.50 8.75 -13.39
N THR A 300 -9.79 9.06 -13.23
CA THR A 300 -10.57 8.75 -12.03
C THR A 300 -11.91 8.12 -12.42
N ILE A 301 -12.31 7.05 -11.72
CA ILE A 301 -13.68 6.53 -11.78
C ILE A 301 -14.54 7.41 -10.89
N ILE A 302 -15.59 7.98 -11.48
CA ILE A 302 -16.56 8.86 -10.83
C ILE A 302 -17.96 8.25 -10.95
N SER A 303 -18.83 8.53 -9.98
CA SER A 303 -20.28 8.31 -10.11
C SER A 303 -20.93 9.63 -10.48
N ARG A 304 -21.93 9.58 -11.38
CA ARG A 304 -22.72 10.76 -11.75
C ARG A 304 -23.87 11.04 -10.80
N ASP A 305 -24.32 10.02 -10.10
CA ASP A 305 -25.54 10.07 -9.30
C ASP A 305 -25.23 10.24 -7.81
N ASP A 306 -24.03 9.81 -7.38
CA ASP A 306 -23.63 9.79 -5.97
C ASP A 306 -22.13 10.09 -5.77
N PHE A 307 -21.76 10.38 -4.52
CA PHE A 307 -20.36 10.49 -4.12
C PHE A 307 -19.73 9.09 -3.97
N ILE A 308 -18.68 8.80 -4.72
CA ILE A 308 -17.82 7.63 -4.45
C ILE A 308 -16.69 8.07 -3.52
N SER A 309 -16.38 7.26 -2.51
CA SER A 309 -15.21 7.46 -1.63
C SER A 309 -13.94 7.63 -2.46
N ASN A 310 -12.95 8.40 -1.99
CA ASN A 310 -11.70 8.61 -2.73
C ASN A 310 -10.69 7.48 -2.46
N GLU A 311 -11.04 6.26 -2.84
CA GLU A 311 -10.20 5.09 -2.66
C GLU A 311 -9.09 5.03 -3.71
N PHE A 312 -7.93 4.52 -3.31
CA PHE A 312 -6.73 4.49 -4.15
C PHE A 312 -6.94 3.74 -5.48
N TYR A 313 -7.84 2.76 -5.53
CA TYR A 313 -8.17 1.96 -6.73
C TYR A 313 -9.09 2.67 -7.72
N LEU A 314 -9.62 3.85 -7.36
CA LEU A 314 -10.47 4.66 -8.24
C LEU A 314 -9.68 5.65 -9.09
N THR A 315 -8.36 5.73 -8.89
CA THR A 315 -7.48 6.60 -9.66
C THR A 315 -6.36 5.81 -10.31
N ALA A 316 -6.10 6.07 -11.58
CA ALA A 316 -4.88 5.61 -12.25
C ALA A 316 -3.67 6.24 -11.57
N ASN A 317 -2.80 5.41 -11.00
CA ASN A 317 -1.68 5.85 -10.17
C ASN A 317 -0.35 5.17 -10.53
N TYR A 318 -0.29 4.50 -11.68
CA TYR A 318 0.90 3.81 -12.17
C TYR A 318 1.38 4.35 -13.53
N ASP A 319 2.71 4.38 -13.72
CA ASP A 319 3.38 4.77 -14.96
C ASP A 319 3.10 3.74 -16.06
N GLY A 320 1.99 3.94 -16.76
CA GLY A 320 1.44 3.06 -17.79
C GLY A 320 -0.06 3.28 -17.97
N ASP A 321 -0.77 3.58 -16.88
CA ASP A 321 -2.22 3.81 -16.86
C ASP A 321 -2.63 5.14 -17.50
N SER A 322 -1.82 6.18 -17.32
CA SER A 322 -2.10 7.56 -17.75
C SER A 322 -2.14 7.76 -19.27
N SER A 323 -1.61 6.80 -20.04
CA SER A 323 -1.62 6.83 -21.51
C SER A 323 -2.93 6.32 -22.12
N VAL A 324 -3.79 5.66 -21.32
CA VAL A 324 -4.94 4.88 -21.82
C VAL A 324 -6.23 5.70 -21.85
N TYR A 325 -6.38 6.68 -20.95
CA TYR A 325 -7.59 7.50 -20.87
C TYR A 325 -7.29 8.94 -21.27
N SER A 326 -7.60 9.23 -22.53
CA SER A 326 -7.57 10.59 -23.08
C SER A 326 -8.67 11.46 -22.43
N LYS A 327 -8.65 12.77 -22.68
CA LYS A 327 -9.55 13.80 -22.10
C LYS A 327 -11.06 13.60 -22.34
N GLU A 328 -11.49 12.48 -22.90
CA GLU A 328 -12.88 12.15 -23.15
C GLU A 328 -13.44 11.25 -22.04
N ILE A 329 -14.57 11.67 -21.48
CA ILE A 329 -15.29 10.91 -20.45
C ILE A 329 -15.79 9.60 -21.06
N THR A 330 -15.37 8.47 -20.49
CA THR A 330 -15.86 7.14 -20.89
C THR A 330 -16.96 6.69 -19.94
N GLU A 331 -18.20 6.65 -20.44
CA GLU A 331 -19.36 6.21 -19.64
C GLU A 331 -19.52 4.69 -19.68
N PHE A 332 -19.86 4.09 -18.54
CA PHE A 332 -20.23 2.68 -18.45
C PHE A 332 -21.74 2.46 -18.39
N PRO A 333 -22.22 1.25 -18.70
CA PRO A 333 -23.59 0.85 -18.42
C PRO A 333 -23.89 0.95 -16.92
N VAL A 334 -25.14 1.30 -16.59
CA VAL A 334 -25.64 1.32 -15.21
C VAL A 334 -25.61 -0.09 -14.63
N THR A 335 -25.03 -0.24 -13.45
CA THR A 335 -25.04 -1.49 -12.69
C THR A 335 -26.46 -1.82 -12.24
N LYS A 336 -26.93 -3.05 -12.46
CA LYS A 336 -28.25 -3.49 -11.96
C LYS A 336 -28.16 -4.06 -10.56
N ARG A 337 -29.31 -4.19 -9.91
CA ARG A 337 -29.45 -4.77 -8.55
C ARG A 337 -28.75 -6.12 -8.33
N ASP A 338 -28.76 -7.00 -9.33
CA ASP A 338 -28.15 -8.33 -9.30
C ASP A 338 -26.73 -8.38 -9.87
N GLU A 339 -26.19 -7.21 -10.20
CA GLU A 339 -24.85 -6.99 -10.71
C GLU A 339 -23.97 -6.26 -9.68
N VAL A 340 -22.67 -6.22 -9.93
CA VAL A 340 -21.71 -5.30 -9.31
C VAL A 340 -20.82 -4.73 -10.41
N PHE A 341 -20.25 -3.55 -10.21
CA PHE A 341 -19.24 -3.02 -11.11
C PHE A 341 -17.85 -3.49 -10.69
N VAL A 342 -17.07 -4.01 -11.64
CA VAL A 342 -15.67 -4.39 -11.39
C VAL A 342 -14.71 -3.65 -12.33
N HIS A 343 -13.51 -3.40 -11.83
CA HIS A 343 -12.42 -2.83 -12.62
C HIS A 343 -11.06 -3.39 -12.15
N PRO A 344 -10.12 -3.70 -13.07
CA PRO A 344 -8.76 -4.09 -12.72
C PRO A 344 -7.99 -2.95 -12.03
N ASP A 345 -7.08 -3.28 -11.12
CA ASP A 345 -6.20 -2.27 -10.49
C ASP A 345 -5.08 -1.80 -11.43
N ASN A 346 -4.67 -2.65 -12.39
CA ASN A 346 -3.87 -2.26 -13.55
C ASN A 346 -4.82 -1.74 -14.64
N TRP A 347 -4.93 -0.42 -14.75
CA TRP A 347 -5.93 0.20 -15.61
C TRP A 347 -5.60 0.05 -17.09
N GLY A 348 -4.32 -0.12 -17.42
CA GLY A 348 -3.84 -0.45 -18.76
C GLY A 348 -4.07 -1.90 -19.19
N SER A 349 -4.49 -2.78 -18.29
CA SER A 349 -4.74 -4.18 -18.62
C SER A 349 -5.96 -4.38 -19.53
N ASP A 350 -5.99 -5.52 -20.22
CA ASP A 350 -7.13 -6.02 -20.99
C ASP A 350 -8.15 -6.81 -20.14
N GLY A 351 -8.03 -6.69 -18.80
CA GLY A 351 -8.97 -7.28 -17.84
C GLY A 351 -10.40 -6.75 -18.02
N PHE A 352 -11.35 -7.49 -17.48
CA PHE A 352 -12.76 -7.14 -17.61
C PHE A 352 -13.09 -5.84 -16.83
N LYS A 353 -13.76 -4.91 -17.51
CA LYS A 353 -14.17 -3.59 -16.97
C LYS A 353 -15.66 -3.40 -17.20
N GLY A 354 -16.43 -3.27 -16.13
CA GLY A 354 -17.87 -3.00 -16.23
C GLY A 354 -18.74 -3.78 -15.24
N PRO A 355 -20.07 -3.72 -15.42
CA PRO A 355 -21.01 -4.50 -14.63
C PRO A 355 -20.89 -6.01 -14.92
N ILE A 356 -20.88 -6.83 -13.87
CA ILE A 356 -21.01 -8.29 -13.93
C ILE A 356 -22.12 -8.78 -13.03
N ALA A 357 -22.78 -9.88 -13.41
CA ALA A 357 -23.72 -10.56 -12.51
C ALA A 357 -22.99 -11.07 -11.26
N LYS A 358 -23.63 -10.96 -10.08
CA LYS A 358 -23.09 -11.49 -8.82
C LYS A 358 -22.76 -13.00 -8.88
N THR A 359 -23.43 -13.74 -9.76
CA THR A 359 -23.18 -15.17 -10.03
C THR A 359 -21.90 -15.45 -10.83
N ALA A 360 -21.35 -14.44 -11.50
CA ALA A 360 -20.05 -14.52 -12.18
C ALA A 360 -18.88 -14.51 -11.17
N ILE A 361 -19.08 -13.94 -9.98
CA ILE A 361 -18.10 -13.96 -8.89
C ILE A 361 -17.99 -15.37 -8.33
N LYS A 362 -16.76 -15.88 -8.31
CA LYS A 362 -16.40 -17.23 -7.83
C LYS A 362 -15.93 -17.25 -6.39
N GLY A 363 -15.53 -16.11 -5.84
CA GLY A 363 -15.25 -15.95 -4.43
C GLY A 363 -14.45 -14.69 -4.11
N TYR A 364 -14.24 -14.47 -2.83
CA TYR A 364 -13.41 -13.39 -2.29
C TYR A 364 -11.95 -13.82 -2.26
N VAL A 365 -11.05 -12.97 -2.74
CA VAL A 365 -9.61 -13.26 -2.74
C VAL A 365 -9.05 -13.04 -1.36
N LEU A 366 -8.48 -14.10 -0.79
CA LEU A 366 -7.86 -14.05 0.52
C LEU A 366 -6.40 -13.62 0.42
N GLY A 367 -5.70 -14.01 -0.66
CA GLY A 367 -4.27 -13.79 -0.81
C GLY A 367 -3.62 -14.78 -1.76
N TYR A 368 -2.31 -15.02 -1.60
CA TYR A 368 -1.62 -16.12 -2.27
C TYR A 368 -1.73 -17.41 -1.48
N ASP A 369 -1.89 -18.52 -2.19
CA ASP A 369 -1.92 -19.86 -1.61
C ASP A 369 -0.49 -20.33 -1.29
N LEU A 370 -0.22 -20.56 -0.01
CA LEU A 370 1.03 -21.18 0.47
C LEU A 370 0.95 -22.70 0.55
N ASN A 371 -0.17 -23.33 0.19
CA ASN A 371 -0.28 -24.79 0.17
C ASN A 371 0.69 -25.37 -0.87
N GLY A 372 1.81 -25.88 -0.36
CA GLY A 372 2.93 -26.39 -1.17
C GLY A 372 4.26 -25.71 -0.85
N VAL A 373 4.21 -24.45 -0.42
CA VAL A 373 5.39 -23.65 -0.06
C VAL A 373 5.95 -24.03 1.32
N THR A 374 5.08 -24.39 2.28
CA THR A 374 5.48 -24.71 3.67
C THR A 374 6.08 -26.10 3.85
N ASN A 375 6.05 -26.94 2.81
CA ASN A 375 6.71 -28.25 2.75
C ASN A 375 7.84 -28.29 1.72
N THR A 376 8.42 -27.14 1.38
CA THR A 376 9.44 -27.03 0.32
C THR A 376 10.67 -27.86 0.62
N MET A 377 11.28 -27.72 1.80
CA MET A 377 12.57 -28.37 2.02
C MET A 377 12.46 -29.88 2.17
N LYS A 378 13.24 -30.61 1.37
CA LYS A 378 13.47 -32.05 1.51
C LYS A 378 14.22 -32.32 2.81
N GLN A 379 14.10 -33.54 3.32
CA GLN A 379 14.76 -33.92 4.58
C GLN A 379 16.28 -33.76 4.54
N ASP A 380 16.90 -34.02 3.39
CA ASP A 380 18.36 -33.87 3.20
C ASP A 380 18.77 -32.40 3.18
N GLU A 381 17.98 -31.52 2.55
CA GLU A 381 18.17 -30.06 2.57
C GLU A 381 18.04 -29.51 4.00
N LEU A 382 17.05 -29.99 4.77
CA LEU A 382 16.89 -29.63 6.18
C LEU A 382 18.05 -30.11 7.05
N ASN A 383 18.56 -31.32 6.78
CA ASN A 383 19.71 -31.86 7.50
C ASN A 383 20.96 -31.04 7.21
N MET A 384 21.17 -30.68 5.94
CA MET A 384 22.27 -29.81 5.51
C MET A 384 22.19 -28.44 6.17
N PHE A 385 21.01 -27.80 6.16
CA PHE A 385 20.78 -26.53 6.87
C PHE A 385 21.12 -26.63 8.35
N ARG A 386 20.64 -27.66 9.06
CA ARG A 386 20.91 -27.83 10.51
C ARG A 386 22.39 -28.02 10.83
N VAL A 387 23.12 -28.72 9.96
CA VAL A 387 24.58 -28.88 10.12
C VAL A 387 25.27 -27.53 9.94
N VAL A 388 24.96 -26.82 8.87
CA VAL A 388 25.51 -25.48 8.59
C VAL A 388 25.17 -24.51 9.73
N GLN A 389 23.91 -24.45 10.16
CA GLN A 389 23.47 -23.60 11.25
C GLN A 389 24.23 -23.88 12.54
N LYS A 390 24.38 -25.16 12.91
CA LYS A 390 25.10 -25.54 14.12
C LYS A 390 26.56 -25.10 14.06
N ASP A 391 27.22 -25.35 12.93
CA ASP A 391 28.63 -24.99 12.76
C ASP A 391 28.81 -23.47 12.81
N VAL A 392 27.93 -22.70 12.15
CA VAL A 392 27.94 -21.23 12.17
C VAL A 392 27.75 -20.68 13.58
N GLN A 393 26.85 -21.25 14.39
CA GLN A 393 26.60 -20.82 15.78
C GLN A 393 27.80 -21.04 16.72
N GLU A 394 28.71 -21.96 16.36
CA GLU A 394 29.92 -22.24 17.13
C GLU A 394 31.12 -21.39 16.66
N MET A 395 30.99 -20.69 15.52
CA MET A 395 32.05 -19.86 14.90
C MET A 395 32.01 -18.41 15.38
N LYS A 396 33.15 -17.72 15.27
CA LYS A 396 33.16 -16.25 15.34
C LYS A 396 32.77 -15.65 14.00
N THR A 397 32.23 -14.43 14.00
CA THR A 397 31.82 -13.74 12.77
C THR A 397 32.96 -13.58 11.75
N SER A 398 34.20 -13.43 12.22
CA SER A 398 35.40 -13.40 11.37
C SER A 398 35.75 -14.72 10.68
N GLU A 399 35.12 -15.82 11.11
CA GLU A 399 35.44 -17.20 10.72
C GLU A 399 34.38 -17.77 9.74
N TYR A 400 33.32 -17.02 9.38
CA TYR A 400 32.26 -17.48 8.48
C TYR A 400 32.74 -17.84 7.06
N ALA A 401 33.97 -17.47 6.69
CA ALA A 401 34.64 -17.83 5.44
C ALA A 401 35.55 -19.09 5.52
N GLU A 402 35.63 -19.74 6.69
CA GLU A 402 36.68 -20.71 6.99
C GLU A 402 36.45 -22.14 6.47
N HIS A 403 37.46 -22.97 6.70
CA HIS A 403 37.67 -24.31 6.18
C HIS A 403 36.59 -25.33 6.61
N GLU A 404 35.92 -25.09 7.74
CA GLU A 404 34.90 -26.02 8.28
C GLU A 404 33.60 -25.95 7.49
N LEU A 405 33.06 -24.75 7.25
CA LEU A 405 31.87 -24.54 6.42
C LEU A 405 32.12 -25.04 4.99
N LYS A 406 33.31 -24.73 4.45
CA LYS A 406 33.75 -25.17 3.11
C LYS A 406 33.71 -26.68 2.96
N ARG A 407 34.07 -27.45 4.00
CA ARG A 407 34.08 -28.92 3.94
C ARG A 407 32.69 -29.49 3.70
N PHE A 408 31.66 -28.91 4.31
CA PHE A 408 30.28 -29.39 4.19
C PHE A 408 29.59 -28.92 2.91
N LEU A 409 29.87 -27.69 2.48
CA LEU A 409 29.27 -27.12 1.27
C LEU A 409 29.96 -27.60 -0.02
N LYS A 410 31.12 -28.25 0.07
CA LYS A 410 31.84 -28.75 -1.11
C LYS A 410 31.04 -29.82 -1.84
N GLY A 411 30.73 -29.55 -3.11
CA GLY A 411 29.91 -30.43 -3.94
C GLY A 411 28.41 -30.19 -3.83
N ALA A 412 27.96 -29.27 -2.96
CA ALA A 412 26.60 -28.76 -3.00
C ALA A 412 26.37 -27.98 -4.30
N SER A 413 25.19 -28.10 -4.89
CA SER A 413 24.82 -27.34 -6.09
C SER A 413 24.52 -25.88 -5.75
N ALA A 414 24.47 -25.01 -6.77
CA ALA A 414 24.01 -23.63 -6.60
C ALA A 414 22.59 -23.57 -5.99
N GLN A 415 21.73 -24.50 -6.39
CA GLN A 415 20.36 -24.63 -5.85
C GLN A 415 20.37 -24.95 -4.36
N ASP A 416 21.21 -25.89 -3.92
CA ASP A 416 21.34 -26.28 -2.52
C ASP A 416 21.76 -25.09 -1.63
N ILE A 417 22.71 -24.28 -2.10
CA ILE A 417 23.16 -23.08 -1.40
C ILE A 417 22.05 -22.01 -1.34
N ALA A 418 21.34 -21.80 -2.45
CA ALA A 418 20.23 -20.86 -2.49
C ALA A 418 19.07 -21.28 -1.56
N ILE A 419 18.79 -22.58 -1.45
CA ILE A 419 17.80 -23.13 -0.51
C ILE A 419 18.20 -22.82 0.94
N ILE A 420 19.45 -23.09 1.34
CA ILE A 420 19.96 -22.76 2.68
C ILE A 420 19.84 -21.25 2.94
N TYR A 421 20.28 -20.43 1.97
CA TYR A 421 20.27 -18.98 2.08
C TYR A 421 18.86 -18.40 2.30
N TYR A 422 17.88 -18.77 1.46
CA TYR A 422 16.51 -18.26 1.59
C TYR A 422 15.80 -18.81 2.82
N TYR A 423 16.11 -20.04 3.23
CA TYR A 423 15.55 -20.59 4.47
C TYR A 423 16.12 -19.90 5.71
N ALA A 424 17.42 -19.61 5.74
CA ALA A 424 18.04 -18.79 6.78
C ALA A 424 17.40 -17.40 6.86
N ALA A 425 17.20 -16.75 5.70
CA ALA A 425 16.54 -15.45 5.61
C ALA A 425 15.08 -15.49 6.10
N TYR A 426 14.33 -16.56 5.80
CA TYR A 426 12.97 -16.77 6.30
C TYR A 426 12.92 -16.97 7.83
N LEU A 427 13.87 -17.73 8.39
CA LEU A 427 13.99 -17.95 9.84
C LEU A 427 14.63 -16.78 10.58
N GLN A 428 15.05 -15.74 9.86
CA GLN A 428 15.85 -14.62 10.41
C GLN A 428 17.17 -15.09 11.06
N ASP A 429 17.72 -16.21 10.58
CA ASP A 429 19.05 -16.71 10.95
C ASP A 429 20.11 -15.96 10.15
N TYR A 430 20.36 -14.72 10.57
CA TYR A 430 21.24 -13.79 9.88
C TYR A 430 22.69 -14.27 9.84
N GLU A 431 23.15 -15.04 10.82
CA GLU A 431 24.50 -15.61 10.85
C GLU A 431 24.65 -16.65 9.73
N THR A 432 23.71 -17.59 9.64
CA THR A 432 23.71 -18.61 8.58
C THR A 432 23.55 -17.98 7.21
N MET A 433 22.64 -17.00 7.08
CA MET A 433 22.44 -16.26 5.84
C MET A 433 23.74 -15.56 5.40
N TYR A 434 24.42 -14.87 6.31
CA TYR A 434 25.65 -14.16 6.00
C TYR A 434 26.80 -15.12 5.64
N ALA A 435 26.90 -16.27 6.31
CA ALA A 435 27.89 -17.29 5.99
C ALA A 435 27.77 -17.84 4.56
N MET A 436 26.60 -17.70 3.91
CA MET A 436 26.42 -18.08 2.51
C MET A 436 26.95 -17.04 1.52
N TYR A 437 27.31 -15.83 1.96
CA TYR A 437 27.90 -14.83 1.06
C TYR A 437 29.34 -15.17 0.68
N ALA A 438 29.68 -14.75 -0.54
CA ALA A 438 31.04 -14.65 -1.05
C ALA A 438 31.81 -13.61 -0.23
N GLN A 439 32.87 -14.04 0.45
CA GLN A 439 33.64 -13.17 1.37
C GLN A 439 34.86 -12.55 0.67
N GLN A 440 35.20 -13.02 -0.53
CA GLN A 440 36.26 -12.40 -1.35
C GLN A 440 35.75 -11.26 -2.21
N ASP A 441 34.44 -11.01 -2.21
CA ASP A 441 33.84 -9.88 -2.91
C ASP A 441 34.07 -8.60 -2.09
N GLU A 442 34.75 -7.62 -2.69
CA GLU A 442 35.06 -6.33 -2.05
C GLU A 442 33.79 -5.56 -1.66
N GLU A 443 32.64 -5.90 -2.27
CA GLU A 443 31.36 -5.29 -1.97
C GLU A 443 30.67 -5.88 -0.72
N THR A 444 31.06 -7.05 -0.23
CA THR A 444 30.41 -7.69 0.93
C THR A 444 30.78 -6.93 2.22
N PRO A 445 29.83 -6.24 2.88
CA PRO A 445 30.10 -5.50 4.11
C PRO A 445 30.33 -6.45 5.28
N MET A 446 31.05 -6.00 6.31
CA MET A 446 31.22 -6.77 7.55
C MET A 446 29.87 -7.14 8.16
N TYR A 447 29.80 -8.32 8.81
CA TYR A 447 28.57 -8.85 9.38
C TYR A 447 27.79 -7.83 10.24
N GLU A 448 28.46 -7.08 11.11
CA GLU A 448 27.82 -6.12 11.99
C GLU A 448 27.17 -4.96 11.22
N GLN A 449 27.80 -4.50 10.14
CA GLN A 449 27.27 -3.46 9.25
C GLN A 449 26.11 -4.01 8.43
N TRP A 450 26.29 -5.19 7.83
CA TRP A 450 25.26 -5.88 7.08
C TRP A 450 24.00 -6.16 7.92
N HIS A 451 24.18 -6.68 9.14
CA HIS A 451 23.09 -7.04 10.03
C HIS A 451 22.29 -5.80 10.47
N GLN A 452 22.94 -4.64 10.64
CA GLN A 452 22.21 -3.38 10.88
C GLN A 452 21.28 -3.02 9.72
N LEU A 453 21.68 -3.29 8.47
CA LEU A 453 20.85 -3.07 7.28
C LEU A 453 19.67 -4.06 7.20
N GLN A 454 19.77 -5.24 7.81
CA GLN A 454 18.72 -6.28 7.76
C GLN A 454 17.66 -6.18 8.87
N LYS A 455 17.88 -5.37 9.92
CA LYS A 455 16.99 -5.32 11.11
C LYS A 455 15.57 -4.82 10.85
N THR A 456 15.25 -4.37 9.63
CA THR A 456 13.95 -3.79 9.27
C THR A 456 13.09 -4.73 8.42
N GLN A 457 13.32 -6.06 8.43
CA GLN A 457 12.50 -6.96 7.63
C GLN A 457 11.03 -6.98 8.09
N THR A 458 10.13 -6.64 7.17
CA THR A 458 8.68 -6.71 7.38
C THR A 458 8.20 -8.16 7.25
N GLN A 459 7.01 -8.46 7.77
CA GLN A 459 6.36 -9.76 7.57
C GLN A 459 6.25 -10.13 6.07
N THR A 460 5.99 -9.14 5.22
CA THR A 460 5.99 -9.28 3.77
C THR A 460 7.34 -9.76 3.24
N MET A 461 8.47 -9.19 3.70
CA MET A 461 9.80 -9.64 3.27
C MET A 461 10.07 -11.11 3.63
N LEU A 462 9.63 -11.56 4.81
CA LEU A 462 9.75 -12.98 5.21
C LEU A 462 8.94 -13.89 4.27
N GLN A 463 7.72 -13.49 3.92
CA GLN A 463 6.89 -14.24 2.99
C GLN A 463 7.53 -14.30 1.58
N HIS A 464 8.13 -13.22 1.11
CA HIS A 464 8.88 -13.22 -0.16
C HIS A 464 10.10 -14.16 -0.13
N ASN A 465 10.77 -14.34 1.02
CA ASN A 465 11.86 -15.30 1.15
C ASN A 465 11.36 -16.75 1.07
N LEU A 466 10.21 -17.03 1.68
CA LEU A 466 9.56 -18.34 1.62
C LEU A 466 9.15 -18.69 0.18
N VAL A 467 8.68 -17.70 -0.57
CA VAL A 467 8.42 -17.76 -2.00
C VAL A 467 9.68 -18.09 -2.81
N LYS A 468 10.78 -17.37 -2.57
CA LYS A 468 12.04 -17.60 -3.31
C LYS A 468 12.58 -18.98 -3.01
N LEU A 469 12.41 -19.47 -1.77
CA LEU A 469 12.74 -20.83 -1.39
C LEU A 469 11.96 -21.87 -2.22
N TYR A 470 10.65 -21.68 -2.44
CA TYR A 470 9.85 -22.55 -3.31
C TYR A 470 10.39 -22.59 -4.73
N TYR A 471 10.56 -21.43 -5.38
CA TYR A 471 11.03 -21.39 -6.76
C TYR A 471 12.50 -21.74 -6.96
N THR A 472 13.30 -21.79 -5.90
CA THR A 472 14.67 -22.30 -5.99
C THR A 472 14.69 -23.77 -6.44
N GLN A 473 13.62 -24.53 -6.18
CA GLN A 473 13.48 -25.91 -6.66
C GLN A 473 13.28 -26.00 -8.18
N HIS A 474 12.83 -24.91 -8.78
CA HIS A 474 12.53 -24.74 -10.20
C HIS A 474 13.54 -23.83 -10.88
N SER A 475 14.72 -23.66 -10.28
CA SER A 475 15.72 -22.72 -10.76
C SER A 475 16.75 -23.37 -11.67
N THR A 476 17.39 -22.58 -12.52
CA THR A 476 18.51 -23.03 -13.36
C THR A 476 19.64 -22.02 -13.31
N LEU A 477 20.89 -22.48 -13.34
CA LEU A 477 22.02 -21.58 -13.56
C LEU A 477 21.93 -21.02 -14.99
N ASN A 478 22.19 -19.73 -15.13
CA ASN A 478 22.28 -19.10 -16.46
C ASN A 478 23.49 -19.62 -17.26
N GLU A 479 23.56 -19.29 -18.55
CA GLU A 479 24.65 -19.75 -19.43
C GLU A 479 26.06 -19.33 -18.97
N LYS A 480 26.15 -18.24 -18.21
CA LYS A 480 27.42 -17.72 -17.68
C LYS A 480 27.79 -18.31 -16.31
N GLU A 481 26.93 -19.16 -15.75
CA GLU A 481 27.05 -19.77 -14.43
C GLU A 481 27.33 -18.76 -13.30
N ASN A 482 26.77 -17.56 -13.40
CA ASN A 482 26.98 -16.49 -12.42
C ASN A 482 25.66 -15.98 -11.80
N GLN A 483 24.53 -16.52 -12.24
CA GLN A 483 23.21 -16.22 -11.69
C GLN A 483 22.37 -17.48 -11.67
N LEU A 484 21.68 -17.71 -10.57
CA LEU A 484 20.62 -18.70 -10.46
C LEU A 484 19.30 -18.03 -10.80
N GLU A 485 18.67 -18.48 -11.87
CA GLU A 485 17.42 -17.95 -12.41
C GLU A 485 16.26 -18.78 -11.88
N LEU A 486 15.34 -18.16 -11.14
CA LEU A 486 14.18 -18.78 -10.52
C LEU A 486 12.97 -18.57 -11.43
N TYR A 487 12.34 -19.66 -11.86
CA TYR A 487 11.21 -19.63 -12.78
C TYR A 487 9.91 -20.02 -12.09
N ASN A 488 8.81 -19.43 -12.56
CA ASN A 488 7.49 -20.00 -12.31
C ASN A 488 7.23 -21.05 -13.39
N ASP A 489 7.12 -22.33 -13.01
CA ASP A 489 6.85 -23.42 -13.96
C ASP A 489 5.47 -23.29 -14.65
N GLU A 490 4.48 -22.71 -13.98
CA GLU A 490 3.12 -22.55 -14.51
C GLU A 490 3.04 -21.40 -15.52
N ALA A 491 3.61 -20.23 -15.19
CA ALA A 491 3.66 -19.07 -16.10
C ALA A 491 4.79 -19.12 -17.14
N ARG A 492 5.83 -19.93 -16.90
CA ARG A 492 7.06 -19.96 -17.69
C ARG A 492 7.77 -18.61 -17.79
N ASN A 493 7.63 -17.76 -16.78
CA ASN A 493 8.34 -16.49 -16.69
C ASN A 493 9.48 -16.58 -15.67
N LEU A 494 10.52 -15.79 -15.93
CA LEU A 494 11.61 -15.57 -14.99
C LEU A 494 11.11 -14.63 -13.88
N LEU A 495 11.24 -15.05 -12.63
CA LEU A 495 10.81 -14.27 -11.47
C LEU A 495 11.98 -13.52 -10.83
N PHE A 496 13.05 -14.25 -10.53
CA PHE A 496 14.19 -13.70 -9.78
C PHE A 496 15.51 -14.21 -10.34
N LYS A 497 16.54 -13.37 -10.24
CA LYS A 497 17.93 -13.75 -10.46
C LYS A 497 18.66 -13.62 -9.13
N LEU A 498 19.29 -14.70 -8.68
CA LEU A 498 20.18 -14.68 -7.52
C LEU A 498 21.63 -14.69 -8.02
N PRO A 499 22.40 -13.60 -7.84
CA PRO A 499 23.82 -13.57 -8.17
C PRO A 499 24.59 -14.61 -7.36
N MET A 500 25.39 -15.43 -8.05
CA MET A 500 26.16 -16.51 -7.43
C MET A 500 27.58 -16.58 -8.00
N ILE A 501 28.51 -17.10 -7.21
CA ILE A 501 29.90 -17.30 -7.59
C ILE A 501 30.43 -18.59 -6.96
N GLN A 502 31.37 -19.26 -7.62
CA GLN A 502 32.16 -20.33 -7.00
C GLN A 502 33.43 -19.76 -6.36
N GLU A 503 33.60 -19.99 -5.06
CA GLU A 503 34.83 -19.73 -4.31
C GLU A 503 35.40 -21.05 -3.80
N ASP A 504 36.64 -21.39 -4.16
CA ASP A 504 37.32 -22.63 -3.74
C ASP A 504 36.52 -23.93 -3.99
N GLY A 505 35.71 -23.95 -5.05
CA GLY A 505 34.85 -25.09 -5.40
C GLY A 505 33.57 -25.21 -4.57
N VAL A 506 33.17 -24.13 -3.89
CA VAL A 506 31.91 -23.99 -3.15
C VAL A 506 31.10 -22.85 -3.77
N TRP A 507 29.82 -23.09 -4.05
CA TRP A 507 28.92 -22.03 -4.47
C TRP A 507 28.61 -21.08 -3.32
N LYS A 508 28.56 -19.78 -3.62
CA LYS A 508 28.26 -18.70 -2.69
C LYS A 508 27.31 -17.70 -3.33
N VAL A 509 26.52 -17.03 -2.50
CA VAL A 509 25.69 -15.89 -2.92
C VAL A 509 26.57 -14.66 -3.04
N ARG A 510 26.44 -13.89 -4.11
CA ARG A 510 27.11 -12.59 -4.19
C ARG A 510 26.23 -11.54 -3.50
N TYR A 511 26.83 -10.75 -2.61
CA TYR A 511 26.14 -9.61 -2.04
C TYR A 511 25.89 -8.57 -3.13
N THR A 512 24.66 -8.09 -3.27
CA THR A 512 24.34 -6.97 -4.18
C THR A 512 23.58 -5.90 -3.43
N THR A 513 23.92 -4.64 -3.69
CA THR A 513 23.12 -3.52 -3.22
C THR A 513 21.87 -3.37 -4.10
N VAL A 514 20.79 -2.80 -3.55
CA VAL A 514 19.45 -2.77 -4.18
C VAL A 514 19.45 -2.09 -5.57
N SER A 515 20.46 -1.28 -5.90
CA SER A 515 20.61 -0.63 -7.22
C SER A 515 20.84 -1.61 -8.38
N ASP A 516 21.46 -2.77 -8.13
CA ASP A 516 21.88 -3.69 -9.21
C ASP A 516 20.86 -4.80 -9.50
N ASN A 517 19.78 -4.90 -8.71
CA ASN A 517 18.72 -5.91 -8.87
C ASN A 517 17.50 -5.42 -9.67
N ARG A 518 17.51 -4.18 -10.19
CA ARG A 518 16.47 -3.68 -11.10
C ARG A 518 16.94 -3.89 -12.54
N ASN A 519 16.30 -4.82 -13.25
CA ASN A 519 16.43 -4.92 -14.72
C ASN A 519 15.84 -3.68 -15.39
#